data_AF-A0A965I836-F1
#
_entry.id   AF-A0A965I836-F1
#
_cell.length_a   1.000
_cell.length_b   1.000
_cell.length_c   1.000
_cell.angle_alpha   90.00
_cell.angle_beta   90.00
_cell.angle_gamma   90.00
#
_symmetry.space_group_name_H-M   'P 1'
#
loop_
_entity.id
_entity.type
_entity.pdbx_description
1 polymer ?
#
loop_
_entity_poly.entity_id
_entity_poly.type
_entity_poly.pdbx_seq_one_letter_code
_entity_poly.pdbx_strand_id
1 'polypeptide(L)'
;SVTRSSNTITDLFSGVTLELDNVSASDMGTDQVISSRYSETDALATLETVVSEINYLLSFLKEQSKPGTNGEDGGPLHGDHFIRYTENKIKNLTSTAIAGYDDDEIYLSSFGVVTELDGTLSIDETRFREYFDSNPEHFAAVTTSMIRTSDAGVTGSAPTDLFTPGIYQFALSGGTATLTDSGGTTENMSAGTNRYGYSSNTIGATGLLLDTSKTSANTNVYMGRSIMQTLSKYIDDVLMLNGDIDKKIYNLEDDVDNLVEEQEALDLQIASQRAIYVEKFTAMETAVSSFKKTGEFLDNLIKSWNSSN
;
A
#
# COMPACT_ATOMS: atom_id res chain seq x y z
N SER A 1 -51.66 10.22 -0.52
CA SER A 1 -51.32 10.37 -1.94
C SER A 1 -50.14 11.32 -2.05
N VAL A 2 -49.22 11.06 -2.99
CA VAL A 2 -48.07 11.93 -3.30
C VAL A 2 -48.33 12.59 -4.64
N THR A 3 -48.01 13.87 -4.78
CA THR A 3 -48.19 14.63 -6.04
C THR A 3 -46.89 15.33 -6.38
N ARG A 4 -46.50 15.30 -7.66
CA ARG A 4 -45.29 15.93 -8.21
C ARG A 4 -45.61 16.61 -9.53
N SER A 5 -44.81 17.61 -9.89
CA SER A 5 -44.95 18.37 -11.14
C SER A 5 -44.16 17.79 -12.31
N SER A 6 -43.29 16.80 -12.06
CA SER A 6 -42.44 16.13 -13.03
C SER A 6 -42.62 14.62 -12.94
N ASN A 7 -42.41 13.94 -14.07
CA ASN A 7 -42.37 12.49 -14.16
C ASN A 7 -41.02 11.90 -13.69
N THR A 8 -39.99 12.73 -13.53
CA THR A 8 -38.73 12.34 -12.88
C THR A 8 -38.80 12.75 -11.41
N ILE A 9 -38.81 11.77 -10.52
CA ILE A 9 -38.99 11.93 -9.08
C ILE A 9 -37.69 11.50 -8.39
N THR A 10 -36.98 12.47 -7.80
CA THR A 10 -35.67 12.25 -7.16
C THR A 10 -35.73 12.35 -5.63
N ASP A 11 -36.88 12.74 -5.08
CA ASP A 11 -37.05 13.10 -3.67
C ASP A 11 -37.93 12.12 -2.88
N LEU A 12 -38.43 11.06 -3.54
CA LEU A 12 -39.31 10.09 -2.90
C LEU A 12 -38.53 9.08 -2.06
N PHE A 13 -37.39 8.63 -2.56
CA PHE A 13 -36.50 7.70 -1.86
C PHE A 13 -35.07 8.23 -1.95
N SER A 14 -34.33 8.17 -0.83
CA SER A 14 -32.95 8.63 -0.81
C SER A 14 -32.09 7.79 -1.75
N GLY A 15 -31.36 8.43 -2.66
CA GLY A 15 -30.45 7.77 -3.59
C GLY A 15 -31.12 7.05 -4.77
N VAL A 16 -32.42 7.22 -4.97
CA VAL A 16 -33.15 6.61 -6.09
C VAL A 16 -33.86 7.69 -6.91
N THR A 17 -33.67 7.64 -8.22
CA THR A 17 -34.46 8.40 -9.19
C THR A 17 -35.54 7.48 -9.74
N LEU A 18 -36.80 7.83 -9.54
CA LEU A 18 -37.94 7.15 -10.13
C LEU A 18 -38.43 7.94 -11.35
N GLU A 19 -38.43 7.30 -12.52
CA GLU A 19 -38.98 7.88 -13.74
C GLU A 19 -40.35 7.24 -14.05
N LEU A 20 -41.36 8.06 -14.24
CA LEU A 20 -42.71 7.66 -14.63
C LEU A 20 -42.83 7.74 -16.15
N ASP A 21 -42.78 6.58 -16.79
CA ASP A 21 -42.85 6.51 -18.26
C ASP A 21 -44.28 6.69 -18.78
N ASN A 22 -45.15 5.71 -18.51
CA ASN A 22 -46.51 5.69 -19.06
C ASN A 22 -47.48 4.93 -18.13
N VAL A 23 -48.78 5.10 -18.37
CA VAL A 23 -49.84 4.39 -17.66
C VAL A 23 -50.64 3.58 -18.67
N SER A 24 -50.60 2.26 -18.57
CA SER A 24 -51.44 1.38 -19.40
C SER A 24 -52.76 1.08 -18.69
N ALA A 25 -53.85 0.92 -19.45
CA ALA A 25 -55.16 0.60 -18.88
C ALA A 25 -55.18 -0.75 -18.11
N SER A 26 -54.28 -1.68 -18.44
CA SER A 26 -54.04 -2.93 -17.73
C SER A 26 -53.43 -2.75 -16.34
N ASP A 27 -52.72 -1.63 -16.13
CA ASP A 27 -51.95 -1.36 -14.92
C ASP A 27 -52.77 -0.51 -13.93
N MET A 28 -53.95 -0.06 -14.35
CA MET A 28 -54.87 0.71 -13.51
C MET A 28 -55.46 -0.18 -12.42
N GLY A 29 -55.14 0.14 -11.16
CA GLY A 29 -55.63 -0.60 -10.00
C GLY A 29 -54.85 -1.88 -9.68
N THR A 30 -53.68 -2.08 -10.31
CA THR A 30 -52.71 -3.11 -9.94
C THR A 30 -51.54 -2.50 -9.19
N ASP A 31 -50.94 -3.28 -8.27
CA ASP A 31 -49.74 -2.86 -7.55
C ASP A 31 -48.52 -3.08 -8.43
N GLN A 32 -47.69 -2.03 -8.56
CA GLN A 32 -46.41 -2.09 -9.25
C GLN A 32 -45.28 -2.24 -8.22
N VAL A 33 -44.37 -3.19 -8.46
CA VAL A 33 -43.26 -3.47 -7.53
C VAL A 33 -41.96 -2.91 -8.09
N ILE A 34 -41.35 -2.00 -7.33
CA ILE A 34 -39.98 -1.54 -7.56
C ILE A 34 -39.10 -2.27 -6.57
N SER A 35 -38.03 -2.89 -7.07
CA SER A 35 -37.04 -3.57 -6.23
C SER A 35 -35.63 -3.22 -6.67
N SER A 36 -34.71 -3.26 -5.72
CA SER A 36 -33.28 -3.10 -5.94
C SER A 36 -32.57 -4.35 -5.46
N ARG A 37 -31.49 -4.73 -6.12
CA ARG A 37 -30.60 -5.81 -5.71
C ARG A 37 -29.16 -5.40 -5.94
N TYR A 38 -28.25 -5.99 -5.18
CA TYR A 38 -26.83 -5.91 -5.46
C TYR A 38 -26.55 -6.54 -6.83
N SER A 39 -25.61 -5.94 -7.58
CA SER A 39 -25.24 -6.40 -8.91
C SER A 39 -24.01 -7.30 -8.82
N GLU A 40 -24.23 -8.62 -8.92
CA GLU A 40 -23.16 -9.62 -8.94
C GLU A 40 -22.19 -9.38 -10.10
N THR A 41 -22.69 -9.02 -11.28
CA THR A 41 -21.88 -8.72 -12.46
C THR A 41 -20.93 -7.55 -12.21
N ASP A 42 -21.43 -6.45 -11.64
CA ASP A 42 -20.59 -5.27 -11.37
C ASP A 42 -19.60 -5.55 -10.23
N ALA A 43 -20.01 -6.33 -9.24
CA ALA A 43 -19.15 -6.76 -8.14
C ALA A 43 -18.00 -7.64 -8.64
N LEU A 44 -18.28 -8.64 -9.49
CA LEU A 44 -17.27 -9.49 -10.10
C LEU A 44 -16.30 -8.67 -10.96
N ALA A 45 -16.81 -7.81 -11.84
CA ALA A 45 -15.97 -6.94 -12.69
C ALA A 45 -15.08 -6.00 -11.86
N THR A 46 -15.60 -5.48 -10.74
CA THR A 46 -14.81 -4.67 -9.81
C THR A 46 -13.71 -5.50 -9.15
N LEU A 47 -14.02 -6.71 -8.72
CA LEU A 47 -13.05 -7.63 -8.12
C LEU A 47 -11.95 -8.02 -9.10
N GLU A 48 -12.31 -8.34 -10.35
CA GLU A 48 -11.39 -8.62 -11.45
C GLU A 48 -10.43 -7.45 -11.68
N THR A 49 -10.95 -6.22 -11.67
CA THR A 49 -10.14 -5.01 -11.81
C THR A 49 -9.13 -4.90 -10.67
N VAL A 50 -9.57 -5.06 -9.41
CA VAL A 50 -8.69 -5.00 -8.24
C VAL A 50 -7.59 -6.07 -8.32
N VAL A 51 -7.95 -7.32 -8.65
CA VAL A 51 -6.99 -8.42 -8.78
C VAL A 51 -6.00 -8.16 -9.92
N SER A 52 -6.46 -7.63 -11.04
CA SER A 52 -5.62 -7.25 -12.17
C SER A 52 -4.57 -6.20 -11.79
N GLU A 53 -4.98 -5.12 -11.12
CA GLU A 53 -4.08 -4.06 -10.67
C GLU A 53 -3.06 -4.55 -9.63
N ILE A 54 -3.48 -5.42 -8.70
CA ILE A 54 -2.56 -6.05 -7.75
C ILE A 54 -1.55 -6.94 -8.48
N ASN A 55 -1.99 -7.74 -9.45
CA ASN A 55 -1.10 -8.58 -10.24
C ASN A 55 -0.14 -7.79 -11.11
N TYR A 56 -0.58 -6.65 -11.64
CA TYR A 56 0.28 -5.72 -12.37
C TYR A 56 1.40 -5.19 -11.46
N LEU A 57 1.05 -4.72 -10.27
CA LEU A 57 2.03 -4.26 -9.27
C LEU A 57 2.99 -5.38 -8.88
N LEU A 58 2.49 -6.58 -8.58
CA LEU A 58 3.34 -7.73 -8.24
C LEU A 58 4.29 -8.10 -9.39
N SER A 59 3.82 -8.05 -10.63
CA SER A 59 4.64 -8.33 -11.81
C SER A 59 5.72 -7.28 -11.99
N PHE A 60 5.39 -6.00 -11.80
CA PHE A 60 6.34 -4.90 -11.84
C PHE A 60 7.42 -5.06 -10.76
N LEU A 61 7.03 -5.30 -9.51
CA LEU A 61 7.96 -5.48 -8.39
C LEU A 61 8.87 -6.69 -8.59
N LYS A 62 8.34 -7.82 -9.08
CA LYS A 62 9.13 -9.01 -9.42
C LYS A 62 10.15 -8.74 -10.52
N GLU A 63 9.78 -8.01 -11.56
CA GLU A 63 10.71 -7.67 -12.65
C GLU A 63 11.84 -6.76 -12.15
N GLN A 64 11.53 -5.80 -11.26
CA GLN A 64 12.54 -4.95 -10.66
C GLN A 64 13.41 -5.67 -9.62
N SER A 65 12.91 -6.73 -8.97
CA SER A 65 13.64 -7.45 -7.91
C SER A 65 14.26 -8.78 -8.37
N LYS A 66 14.07 -9.14 -9.65
CA LYS A 66 14.50 -10.44 -10.19
C LYS A 66 16.00 -10.69 -9.97
N PRO A 67 16.41 -11.90 -9.56
CA PRO A 67 17.81 -12.26 -9.53
C PRO A 67 18.40 -12.26 -10.94
N GLY A 68 19.68 -11.88 -11.04
CA GLY A 68 20.47 -12.15 -12.23
C GLY A 68 20.64 -13.65 -12.44
N THR A 69 20.71 -14.09 -13.70
CA THR A 69 20.92 -15.51 -14.03
C THR A 69 21.98 -15.64 -15.11
N ASN A 70 22.83 -16.66 -15.01
CA ASN A 70 23.84 -16.99 -16.02
C ASN A 70 24.80 -15.83 -16.40
N GLY A 71 25.09 -14.94 -15.45
CA GLY A 71 25.98 -13.79 -15.68
C GLY A 71 25.28 -12.54 -16.21
N GLU A 72 23.97 -12.59 -16.45
CA GLU A 72 23.16 -11.40 -16.70
C GLU A 72 22.84 -10.67 -15.39
N ASP A 73 22.80 -9.34 -15.45
CA ASP A 73 22.37 -8.51 -14.34
C ASP A 73 20.90 -8.77 -13.99
N GLY A 74 20.60 -8.74 -12.69
CA GLY A 74 19.24 -8.82 -12.18
C GLY A 74 18.46 -7.54 -12.40
N GLY A 75 17.25 -7.48 -11.84
CA GLY A 75 16.53 -6.23 -11.72
C GLY A 75 17.28 -5.26 -10.79
N PRO A 76 17.13 -3.93 -10.98
CA PRO A 76 17.90 -2.93 -10.23
C PRO A 76 17.62 -2.94 -8.72
N LEU A 77 16.49 -3.53 -8.31
CA LEU A 77 16.09 -3.68 -6.91
C LEU A 77 16.29 -5.13 -6.41
N HIS A 78 17.17 -5.89 -7.06
CA HIS A 78 17.49 -7.23 -6.60
C HIS A 78 18.03 -7.19 -5.16
N GLY A 79 17.50 -8.07 -4.31
CA GLY A 79 17.89 -8.14 -2.90
C GLY A 79 17.25 -7.07 -2.01
N ASP A 80 16.43 -6.17 -2.56
CA ASP A 80 15.77 -5.13 -1.80
C ASP A 80 14.76 -5.70 -0.79
N HIS A 81 15.02 -5.44 0.50
CA HIS A 81 14.15 -5.86 1.58
C HIS A 81 12.78 -5.18 1.54
N PHE A 82 12.71 -3.92 1.08
CA PHE A 82 11.46 -3.17 0.99
C PHE A 82 10.50 -3.79 -0.03
N ILE A 83 11.02 -4.17 -1.20
CA ILE A 83 10.24 -4.83 -2.25
C ILE A 83 9.71 -6.17 -1.76
N ARG A 84 10.57 -6.99 -1.13
CA ARG A 84 10.17 -8.29 -0.57
C ARG A 84 9.13 -8.14 0.54
N TYR A 85 9.25 -7.12 1.39
CA TYR A 85 8.26 -6.83 2.43
C TYR A 85 6.91 -6.44 1.80
N THR A 86 6.91 -5.57 0.80
CA THR A 86 5.70 -5.16 0.07
C THR A 86 5.01 -6.33 -0.62
N GLU A 87 5.77 -7.19 -1.32
CA GLU A 87 5.23 -8.41 -1.93
C GLU A 87 4.56 -9.32 -0.89
N ASN A 88 5.21 -9.55 0.25
CA ASN A 88 4.65 -10.36 1.33
C ASN A 88 3.40 -9.72 1.96
N LYS A 89 3.38 -8.39 2.10
CA LYS A 89 2.23 -7.65 2.61
C LYS A 89 1.03 -7.83 1.69
N ILE A 90 1.23 -7.69 0.37
CA ILE A 90 0.19 -7.90 -0.64
C ILE A 90 -0.31 -9.35 -0.62
N LYS A 91 0.60 -10.33 -0.58
CA LYS A 91 0.24 -11.76 -0.51
C LYS A 91 -0.60 -12.09 0.72
N ASN A 92 -0.33 -11.45 1.86
CA ASN A 92 -1.09 -11.66 3.09
C ASN A 92 -2.47 -10.99 3.07
N LEU A 93 -2.79 -10.11 2.11
CA LEU A 93 -4.11 -9.48 2.05
C LEU A 93 -5.24 -10.49 1.81
N THR A 94 -4.97 -11.60 1.10
CA THR A 94 -5.98 -12.62 0.80
C THR A 94 -6.41 -13.41 2.03
N SER A 95 -5.53 -13.52 3.03
CA SER A 95 -5.72 -14.27 4.27
C SER A 95 -5.89 -13.39 5.51
N THR A 96 -5.77 -12.08 5.37
CA THR A 96 -6.00 -11.13 6.47
C THR A 96 -7.51 -10.94 6.67
N ALA A 97 -7.96 -11.09 7.91
CA ALA A 97 -9.34 -10.84 8.31
C ALA A 97 -9.72 -9.36 8.11
N ILE A 98 -10.91 -9.12 7.59
CA ILE A 98 -11.50 -7.80 7.39
C ILE A 98 -12.65 -7.67 8.39
N ALA A 99 -12.40 -6.89 9.44
CA ALA A 99 -13.34 -6.69 10.54
C ALA A 99 -14.26 -5.48 10.32
N GLY A 100 -15.38 -5.46 11.04
CA GLY A 100 -16.26 -4.29 11.13
C GLY A 100 -17.26 -4.12 9.98
N TYR A 101 -17.55 -5.20 9.25
CA TYR A 101 -18.60 -5.25 8.24
C TYR A 101 -19.80 -6.07 8.72
N ASP A 102 -19.51 -7.17 9.42
CA ASP A 102 -20.49 -8.00 10.10
C ASP A 102 -19.93 -8.55 11.42
N ASP A 103 -20.72 -9.37 12.13
CA ASP A 103 -20.31 -10.07 13.35
C ASP A 103 -19.17 -11.06 13.09
N ASP A 104 -19.21 -11.73 11.94
CA ASP A 104 -18.15 -12.61 11.46
C ASP A 104 -17.08 -11.85 10.67
N GLU A 105 -15.84 -12.30 10.77
CA GLU A 105 -14.74 -11.76 9.98
C GLU A 105 -14.87 -12.16 8.50
N ILE A 106 -14.66 -11.18 7.61
CA ILE A 106 -14.71 -11.39 6.16
C ILE A 106 -13.29 -11.58 5.64
N TYR A 107 -13.12 -12.45 4.65
CA TYR A 107 -11.84 -12.70 4.00
C TYR A 107 -11.99 -12.55 2.50
N LEU A 108 -10.93 -12.06 1.83
CA LEU A 108 -10.94 -11.99 0.36
C LEU A 108 -11.00 -13.39 -0.27
N SER A 109 -10.46 -14.39 0.43
CA SER A 109 -10.61 -15.81 0.05
C SER A 109 -12.05 -16.32 0.11
N SER A 110 -12.94 -15.70 0.91
CA SER A 110 -14.38 -16.02 0.89
C SER A 110 -15.02 -15.62 -0.45
N PHE A 111 -14.54 -14.55 -1.07
CA PHE A 111 -14.90 -14.11 -2.42
C PHE A 111 -14.18 -14.88 -3.54
N GLY A 112 -13.56 -16.03 -3.24
CA GLY A 112 -12.91 -16.86 -4.24
C GLY A 112 -11.53 -16.36 -4.70
N VAL A 113 -10.98 -15.30 -4.10
CA VAL A 113 -9.63 -14.87 -4.45
C VAL A 113 -8.60 -15.80 -3.84
N VAL A 114 -7.75 -16.37 -4.67
CA VAL A 114 -6.71 -17.33 -4.25
C VAL A 114 -5.34 -16.83 -4.67
N THR A 115 -4.32 -17.22 -3.91
CA THR A 115 -2.92 -16.94 -4.21
C THR A 115 -2.30 -18.16 -4.87
N GLU A 116 -1.77 -17.98 -6.07
CA GLU A 116 -1.12 -19.03 -6.86
C GLU A 116 0.30 -19.32 -6.36
N LEU A 117 0.90 -20.43 -6.83
CA LEU A 117 2.26 -20.84 -6.46
C LEU A 117 3.32 -19.78 -6.80
N ASP A 118 3.12 -19.05 -7.90
CA ASP A 118 3.99 -17.95 -8.31
C ASP A 118 3.74 -16.67 -7.50
N GLY A 119 2.74 -16.65 -6.62
CA GLY A 119 2.34 -15.53 -5.80
C GLY A 119 1.45 -14.50 -6.49
N THR A 120 0.97 -14.75 -7.71
CA THR A 120 -0.12 -13.98 -8.33
C THR A 120 -1.46 -14.32 -7.68
N LEU A 121 -2.46 -13.48 -7.91
CA LEU A 121 -3.82 -13.67 -7.45
C LEU A 121 -4.72 -14.11 -8.60
N SER A 122 -5.62 -15.06 -8.35
CA SER A 122 -6.66 -15.46 -9.29
C SER A 122 -8.03 -15.45 -8.59
N ILE A 123 -9.11 -15.51 -9.38
CA ILE A 123 -10.48 -15.51 -8.88
C ILE A 123 -11.13 -16.83 -9.27
N ASP A 124 -11.58 -17.59 -8.27
CA ASP A 124 -12.55 -18.65 -8.45
C ASP A 124 -13.95 -18.03 -8.55
N GLU A 125 -14.41 -17.82 -9.80
CA GLU A 125 -15.73 -17.26 -10.06
C GLU A 125 -16.85 -18.08 -9.41
N THR A 126 -16.74 -19.40 -9.32
CA THR A 126 -17.81 -20.23 -8.75
C THR A 126 -17.97 -19.91 -7.27
N ARG A 127 -16.85 -19.90 -6.55
CA ARG A 127 -16.83 -19.55 -5.12
C ARG A 127 -17.24 -18.10 -4.87
N PHE A 128 -16.86 -17.18 -5.76
CA PHE A 128 -17.34 -15.80 -5.71
C PHE A 128 -18.87 -15.74 -5.74
N ARG A 129 -19.49 -16.38 -6.74
CA ARG A 129 -20.94 -16.36 -6.94
C ARG A 129 -21.69 -16.97 -5.75
N GLU A 130 -21.24 -18.14 -5.28
CA GLU A 130 -21.85 -18.82 -4.13
C GLU A 130 -21.84 -17.95 -2.86
N TYR A 131 -20.72 -17.28 -2.58
CA TYR A 131 -20.60 -16.41 -1.40
C TYR A 131 -21.38 -15.10 -1.56
N PHE A 132 -21.31 -14.47 -2.74
CA PHE A 132 -21.99 -13.21 -3.03
C PHE A 132 -23.52 -13.36 -3.02
N ASP A 133 -24.06 -14.47 -3.54
CA ASP A 133 -25.50 -14.75 -3.50
C ASP A 133 -26.04 -14.83 -2.07
N SER A 134 -25.21 -15.34 -1.14
CA SER A 134 -25.59 -15.51 0.26
C SER A 134 -25.36 -14.23 1.09
N ASN A 135 -24.32 -13.45 0.77
CA ASN A 135 -23.89 -12.28 1.56
C ASN A 135 -23.46 -11.11 0.66
N PRO A 136 -24.36 -10.52 -0.15
CA PRO A 136 -23.98 -9.49 -1.12
C PRO A 136 -23.45 -8.20 -0.46
N GLU A 137 -23.92 -7.87 0.74
CA GLU A 137 -23.45 -6.73 1.53
C GLU A 137 -21.99 -6.86 1.97
N HIS A 138 -21.46 -8.08 2.10
CA HIS A 138 -20.06 -8.32 2.44
C HIS A 138 -19.12 -7.76 1.37
N PHE A 139 -19.59 -7.55 0.14
CA PHE A 139 -18.73 -7.02 -0.94
C PHE A 139 -18.26 -5.58 -0.66
N ALA A 140 -18.96 -4.84 0.20
CA ALA A 140 -18.47 -3.55 0.69
C ALA A 140 -17.10 -3.66 1.37
N ALA A 141 -16.75 -4.81 1.94
CA ALA A 141 -15.42 -5.08 2.53
C ALA A 141 -14.28 -4.94 1.52
N VAL A 142 -14.55 -5.16 0.23
CA VAL A 142 -13.56 -4.98 -0.82
C VAL A 142 -13.43 -3.50 -1.19
N THR A 143 -14.55 -2.81 -1.37
CA THR A 143 -14.60 -1.52 -2.07
C THR A 143 -14.73 -0.32 -1.13
N THR A 144 -15.62 -0.37 -0.15
CA THR A 144 -16.13 0.82 0.55
C THR A 144 -15.91 0.71 2.05
N SER A 145 -15.11 1.62 2.60
CA SER A 145 -15.03 1.79 4.05
C SER A 145 -16.33 2.40 4.55
N MET A 146 -16.92 1.82 5.59
CA MET A 146 -18.24 2.22 6.04
C MET A 146 -18.37 2.14 7.56
N ILE A 147 -19.30 2.93 8.08
CA ILE A 147 -19.74 2.82 9.47
C ILE A 147 -21.24 2.54 9.44
N ARG A 148 -21.60 1.35 9.90
CA ARG A 148 -22.98 0.87 9.96
C ARG A 148 -23.37 0.65 11.41
N THR A 149 -24.62 0.88 11.73
CA THR A 149 -25.16 0.53 13.04
C THR A 149 -26.24 -0.55 12.88
N SER A 150 -26.48 -1.34 13.92
CA SER A 150 -27.63 -2.27 13.94
C SER A 150 -28.97 -1.58 14.21
N ASP A 151 -28.99 -0.25 14.39
CA ASP A 151 -30.20 0.52 14.70
C ASP A 151 -30.42 1.61 13.66
N ALA A 152 -31.49 1.50 12.87
CA ALA A 152 -31.84 2.45 11.81
C ALA A 152 -32.03 3.91 12.28
N GLY A 153 -32.19 4.15 13.59
CA GLY A 153 -32.26 5.50 14.17
C GLY A 153 -30.92 6.09 14.61
N VAL A 154 -29.80 5.39 14.39
CA VAL A 154 -28.45 5.85 14.70
C VAL A 154 -27.60 5.77 13.44
N THR A 155 -27.10 6.90 12.94
CA THR A 155 -26.23 6.94 11.76
C THR A 155 -24.80 7.26 12.17
N GLY A 156 -23.83 6.51 11.64
CA GLY A 156 -22.42 6.70 11.94
C GLY A 156 -21.62 7.31 10.80
N SER A 157 -20.60 8.07 11.12
CA SER A 157 -19.61 8.60 10.19
C SER A 157 -18.26 8.80 10.88
N ALA A 158 -17.18 8.83 10.11
CA ALA A 158 -15.86 9.18 10.61
C ALA A 158 -15.18 10.08 9.57
N PRO A 159 -14.88 11.35 9.91
CA PRO A 159 -14.18 12.26 9.01
C PRO A 159 -12.69 11.92 8.86
N THR A 160 -12.15 11.05 9.72
CA THR A 160 -10.75 10.63 9.71
C THR A 160 -10.64 9.12 9.68
N ASP A 161 -9.62 8.59 9.00
CA ASP A 161 -9.32 7.15 8.95
C ASP A 161 -8.36 6.70 10.09
N LEU A 162 -8.54 7.26 11.29
CA LEU A 162 -7.72 6.95 12.47
C LEU A 162 -8.30 5.82 13.33
N PHE A 163 -9.49 5.34 12.99
CA PHE A 163 -10.12 4.24 13.70
C PHE A 163 -9.44 2.91 13.38
N THR A 164 -9.60 1.97 14.29
CA THR A 164 -9.27 0.56 14.08
C THR A 164 -10.54 -0.17 13.66
N PRO A 165 -10.53 -0.95 12.56
CA PRO A 165 -11.70 -1.68 12.13
C PRO A 165 -12.18 -2.68 13.19
N GLY A 166 -13.49 -2.77 13.39
CA GLY A 166 -14.07 -3.63 14.43
C GLY A 166 -15.51 -3.29 14.75
N ILE A 167 -15.99 -3.89 15.83
CA ILE A 167 -17.36 -3.71 16.34
C ILE A 167 -17.26 -3.01 17.69
N TYR A 168 -18.04 -1.94 17.84
CA TYR A 168 -18.11 -1.14 19.05
C TYR A 168 -19.54 -1.09 19.55
N GLN A 169 -19.76 -1.42 20.82
CA GLN A 169 -21.09 -1.34 21.42
C GLN A 169 -21.38 0.11 21.84
N PHE A 170 -22.36 0.72 21.20
CA PHE A 170 -22.86 2.04 21.54
C PHE A 170 -24.05 1.95 22.49
N ALA A 171 -23.96 2.66 23.61
CA ALA A 171 -25.06 2.83 24.54
C ALA A 171 -25.33 4.31 24.79
N LEU A 172 -26.59 4.70 24.67
CA LEU A 172 -27.09 6.03 25.00
C LEU A 172 -28.17 5.88 26.08
N SER A 173 -27.99 6.59 27.19
CA SER A 173 -28.96 6.63 28.28
C SER A 173 -28.96 8.00 28.94
N GLY A 174 -30.12 8.68 28.93
CA GLY A 174 -30.27 9.98 29.59
C GLY A 174 -29.31 11.06 29.08
N GLY A 175 -28.95 11.03 27.80
CA GLY A 175 -27.99 11.97 27.17
C GLY A 175 -26.51 11.65 27.40
N THR A 176 -26.20 10.60 28.17
CA THR A 176 -24.83 10.09 28.30
C THR A 176 -24.62 8.98 27.28
N ALA A 177 -23.62 9.16 26.41
CA ALA A 177 -23.23 8.22 25.38
C ALA A 177 -21.91 7.54 25.75
N THR A 178 -21.85 6.23 25.59
CA THR A 178 -20.66 5.41 25.84
C THR A 178 -20.39 4.45 24.69
N LEU A 179 -19.11 4.15 24.46
CA LEU A 179 -18.66 3.10 23.54
C LEU A 179 -17.91 2.04 24.33
N THR A 180 -18.10 0.77 23.96
CA THR A 180 -17.35 -0.35 24.50
C THR A 180 -16.69 -1.12 23.37
N ASP A 181 -15.39 -1.42 23.49
CA ASP A 181 -14.69 -2.29 22.53
C ASP A 181 -14.95 -3.79 22.78
N SER A 182 -14.41 -4.62 21.91
CA SER A 182 -14.43 -6.08 22.06
C SER A 182 -13.69 -6.59 23.30
N GLY A 183 -12.79 -5.78 23.88
CA GLY A 183 -12.08 -6.07 25.12
C GLY A 183 -12.88 -5.76 26.39
N GLY A 184 -14.05 -5.13 26.27
CA GLY A 184 -14.90 -4.73 27.39
C GLY A 184 -14.51 -3.39 28.04
N THR A 185 -13.62 -2.61 27.42
CA THR A 185 -13.25 -1.27 27.88
C THR A 185 -14.31 -0.28 27.44
N THR A 186 -14.97 0.38 28.40
CA THR A 186 -16.00 1.39 28.14
C THR A 186 -15.45 2.81 28.31
N GLU A 187 -15.69 3.66 27.32
CA GLU A 187 -15.34 5.08 27.33
C GLU A 187 -16.55 5.97 27.09
N ASN A 188 -16.52 7.18 27.63
CA ASN A 188 -17.55 8.19 27.39
C ASN A 188 -17.33 8.89 26.05
N MET A 189 -18.42 9.18 25.34
CA MET A 189 -18.41 10.04 24.17
C MET A 189 -18.70 11.50 24.57
N SER A 190 -18.19 12.43 23.76
CA SER A 190 -18.60 13.84 23.84
C SER A 190 -20.02 13.98 23.30
N ALA A 191 -20.89 14.69 24.04
CA ALA A 191 -22.28 14.91 23.67
C ALA A 191 -22.51 16.31 23.06
N GLY A 192 -23.24 16.34 21.95
CA GLY A 192 -23.77 17.54 21.31
C GLY A 192 -25.27 17.40 21.03
N THR A 193 -25.85 18.31 20.24
CA THR A 193 -27.27 18.25 19.86
C THR A 193 -27.51 17.11 18.87
N ASN A 194 -28.05 15.98 19.37
CA ASN A 194 -28.31 14.75 18.59
C ASN A 194 -27.06 14.16 17.91
N ARG A 195 -25.86 14.56 18.35
CA ARG A 195 -24.57 14.14 17.79
C ARG A 195 -23.63 13.78 18.92
N TYR A 196 -22.98 12.63 18.82
CA TYR A 196 -22.03 12.12 19.80
C TYR A 196 -20.71 11.80 19.11
N GLY A 197 -19.60 12.28 19.67
CA GLY A 197 -18.28 12.13 19.06
C GLY A 197 -17.28 11.45 19.99
N TYR A 198 -16.39 10.63 19.44
CA TYR A 198 -15.30 10.00 20.17
C TYR A 198 -13.95 10.33 19.53
N SER A 199 -13.00 10.83 20.34
CA SER A 199 -11.71 11.34 19.86
C SER A 199 -10.49 10.74 20.57
N SER A 200 -10.69 9.95 21.63
CA SER A 200 -9.58 9.28 22.33
C SER A 200 -9.07 8.08 21.51
N ASN A 201 -7.84 7.65 21.75
CA ASN A 201 -7.27 6.45 21.12
C ASN A 201 -7.42 5.18 21.98
N THR A 202 -8.00 5.27 23.20
CA THR A 202 -8.05 4.16 24.16
C THR A 202 -8.67 2.89 23.58
N ILE A 203 -9.86 2.99 22.97
CA ILE A 203 -10.61 1.83 22.45
C ILE A 203 -10.48 1.67 20.93
N GLY A 204 -9.73 2.54 20.24
CA GLY A 204 -9.54 2.46 18.79
C GLY A 204 -10.67 3.01 17.91
N ALA A 205 -11.79 3.49 18.46
CA ALA A 205 -12.89 4.10 17.69
C ALA A 205 -12.64 5.58 17.28
N THR A 206 -11.38 6.02 17.25
CA THR A 206 -10.98 7.43 17.09
C THR A 206 -11.61 8.10 15.88
N GLY A 207 -12.27 9.24 16.09
CA GLY A 207 -12.92 10.02 15.04
C GLY A 207 -14.36 9.60 14.74
N LEU A 208 -14.91 8.61 15.45
CA LEU A 208 -16.31 8.21 15.28
C LEU A 208 -17.27 9.35 15.68
N LEU A 209 -18.23 9.61 14.80
CA LEU A 209 -19.39 10.47 15.01
C LEU A 209 -20.67 9.65 14.84
N LEU A 210 -21.58 9.76 15.79
CA LEU A 210 -22.89 9.13 15.76
C LEU A 210 -23.98 10.20 15.86
N ASP A 211 -24.91 10.20 14.92
CA ASP A 211 -26.08 11.07 14.91
C ASP A 211 -27.34 10.26 15.24
N THR A 212 -28.12 10.72 16.21
CA THR A 212 -29.41 10.10 16.57
C THR A 212 -30.35 11.09 17.24
N SER A 213 -31.64 11.01 16.88
CA SER A 213 -32.72 11.74 17.55
C SER A 213 -33.33 10.97 18.74
N LYS A 214 -32.84 9.76 19.01
CA LYS A 214 -33.31 8.92 20.12
C LYS A 214 -32.74 9.42 21.46
N THR A 215 -33.51 9.23 22.52
CA THR A 215 -33.09 9.53 23.90
C THR A 215 -32.40 8.36 24.59
N SER A 216 -32.55 7.15 24.04
CA SER A 216 -31.84 5.94 24.45
C SER A 216 -31.60 5.02 23.26
N ALA A 217 -30.47 4.33 23.26
CA ALA A 217 -30.08 3.36 22.25
C ALA A 217 -29.10 2.34 22.85
N ASN A 218 -29.13 1.10 22.38
CA ASN A 218 -28.11 0.09 22.64
C ASN A 218 -27.95 -0.71 21.35
N THR A 219 -26.84 -0.50 20.64
CA THR A 219 -26.65 -0.99 19.27
C THR A 219 -25.17 -1.20 18.98
N ASN A 220 -24.87 -2.14 18.09
CA ASN A 220 -23.52 -2.33 17.58
C ASN A 220 -23.22 -1.32 16.49
N VAL A 221 -22.01 -0.77 16.54
CA VAL A 221 -21.42 0.09 15.51
C VAL A 221 -20.31 -0.69 14.84
N TYR A 222 -20.55 -1.08 13.60
CA TYR A 222 -19.62 -1.77 12.72
C TYR A 222 -18.79 -0.71 12.01
N MET A 223 -17.49 -0.65 12.30
CA MET A 223 -16.55 0.26 11.66
C MET A 223 -15.63 -0.55 10.75
N GLY A 224 -15.94 -0.58 9.46
CA GLY A 224 -15.23 -1.37 8.46
C GLY A 224 -14.26 -0.52 7.64
N ARG A 225 -13.02 -1.00 7.48
CA ARG A 225 -12.08 -0.47 6.49
C ARG A 225 -11.95 -1.44 5.33
N SER A 226 -12.16 -0.94 4.11
CA SER A 226 -12.11 -1.79 2.93
C SER A 226 -10.68 -2.17 2.58
N ILE A 227 -10.53 -3.23 1.78
CA ILE A 227 -9.23 -3.63 1.24
C ILE A 227 -8.63 -2.50 0.40
N MET A 228 -9.44 -1.87 -0.45
CA MET A 228 -8.99 -0.74 -1.27
C MET A 228 -8.47 0.42 -0.42
N GLN A 229 -9.17 0.77 0.68
CA GLN A 229 -8.69 1.80 1.59
C GLN A 229 -7.43 1.37 2.34
N THR A 230 -7.34 0.10 2.74
CA THR A 230 -6.15 -0.45 3.41
C THR A 230 -4.92 -0.41 2.49
N LEU A 231 -5.10 -0.75 1.21
CA LEU A 231 -4.08 -0.66 0.18
C LEU A 231 -3.69 0.80 -0.09
N SER A 232 -4.66 1.69 -0.27
CA SER A 232 -4.41 3.12 -0.48
C SER A 232 -3.61 3.69 0.67
N LYS A 233 -4.02 3.43 1.92
CA LYS A 233 -3.32 3.90 3.11
C LYS A 233 -1.88 3.38 3.17
N TYR A 234 -1.66 2.11 2.87
CA TYR A 234 -0.30 1.56 2.83
C TYR A 234 0.56 2.25 1.77
N ILE A 235 0.01 2.49 0.58
CA ILE A 235 0.70 3.21 -0.49
C ILE A 235 0.99 4.66 -0.06
N ASP A 236 0.02 5.35 0.54
CA ASP A 236 0.17 6.71 1.04
C ASP A 236 1.27 6.79 2.12
N ASP A 237 1.29 5.84 3.06
CA ASP A 237 2.29 5.76 4.13
C ASP A 237 3.71 5.52 3.55
N VAL A 238 3.81 4.69 2.52
CA VAL A 238 5.07 4.39 1.80
C VAL A 238 5.57 5.59 0.99
N LEU A 239 4.67 6.34 0.36
CA LEU A 239 4.97 7.48 -0.53
C LEU A 239 5.08 8.82 0.20
N MET A 240 4.79 8.86 1.50
CA MET A 240 4.88 10.08 2.29
C MET A 240 6.31 10.64 2.31
N LEU A 241 6.45 11.97 2.39
CA LEU A 241 7.73 12.64 2.59
C LEU A 241 8.40 12.15 3.89
N ASN A 242 9.68 11.78 3.84
CA ASN A 242 10.42 11.03 4.88
C ASN A 242 9.88 9.60 5.14
N GLY A 243 9.09 9.05 4.22
CA GLY A 243 8.69 7.65 4.19
C GLY A 243 9.88 6.74 3.88
N ASP A 244 9.62 5.44 3.81
CA ASP A 244 10.69 4.43 3.63
C ASP A 244 11.41 4.58 2.29
N ILE A 245 10.68 4.90 1.22
CA ILE A 245 11.25 5.13 -0.11
C ILE A 245 12.10 6.40 -0.12
N ASP A 246 11.60 7.49 0.46
CA ASP A 246 12.29 8.78 0.49
C ASP A 246 13.61 8.70 1.26
N LYS A 247 13.60 8.05 2.43
CA LYS A 247 14.83 7.77 3.21
C LYS A 247 15.82 6.91 2.43
N LYS A 248 15.32 5.94 1.67
CA LYS A 248 16.17 5.08 0.85
C LYS A 248 16.81 5.86 -0.29
N ILE A 249 16.05 6.73 -0.97
CA ILE A 249 16.57 7.61 -2.02
C ILE A 249 17.66 8.50 -1.44
N TYR A 250 17.39 9.16 -0.30
CA TYR A 250 18.36 10.02 0.38
C TYR A 250 19.67 9.29 0.70
N ASN A 251 19.59 8.07 1.25
CA ASN A 251 20.79 7.29 1.56
C ASN A 251 21.55 6.87 0.29
N LEU A 252 20.85 6.52 -0.79
CA LEU A 252 21.49 6.16 -2.05
C LEU A 252 22.15 7.37 -2.73
N GLU A 253 21.56 8.55 -2.60
CA GLU A 253 22.16 9.81 -3.06
C GLU A 253 23.44 10.14 -2.26
N ASP A 254 23.40 10.00 -0.93
CA ASP A 254 24.58 10.18 -0.06
C ASP A 254 25.68 9.16 -0.37
N ASP A 255 25.33 7.88 -0.59
CA ASP A 255 26.26 6.84 -1.01
C ASP A 255 26.93 7.19 -2.36
N VAL A 256 26.16 7.73 -3.32
CA VAL A 256 26.69 8.17 -4.62
C VAL A 256 27.69 9.30 -4.45
N ASP A 257 27.37 10.30 -3.64
CA ASP A 257 28.27 11.43 -3.38
C ASP A 257 29.57 10.96 -2.72
N ASN A 258 29.48 10.11 -1.70
CA ASN A 258 30.64 9.51 -1.04
C ASN A 258 31.51 8.70 -2.02
N LEU A 259 30.90 7.92 -2.91
CA LEU A 259 31.63 7.14 -3.92
C LEU A 259 32.35 8.03 -4.95
N VAL A 260 31.77 9.18 -5.30
CA VAL A 260 32.43 10.16 -6.16
C VAL A 260 33.67 10.75 -5.46
N GLU A 261 33.56 11.10 -4.18
CA GLU A 261 34.72 11.58 -3.39
C GLU A 261 35.82 10.51 -3.28
N GLU A 262 35.45 9.25 -3.04
CA GLU A 262 36.40 8.13 -3.02
C GLU A 262 37.10 7.93 -4.38
N GLN A 263 36.38 8.07 -5.48
CA GLN A 263 36.94 7.99 -6.83
C GLN A 263 37.97 9.09 -7.08
N GLU A 264 37.67 10.33 -6.71
CA GLU A 264 38.62 11.45 -6.84
C GLU A 264 39.87 11.25 -5.98
N ALA A 265 39.70 10.79 -4.74
CA ALA A 265 40.82 10.48 -3.85
C ALA A 265 41.71 9.35 -4.41
N LEU A 266 41.10 8.32 -4.99
CA LEU A 266 41.82 7.21 -5.63
C LEU A 266 42.61 7.70 -6.86
N ASP A 267 42.02 8.55 -7.69
CA ASP A 267 42.69 9.13 -8.85
C ASP A 267 43.92 9.96 -8.46
N LEU A 268 43.82 10.75 -7.40
CA LEU A 268 44.96 11.48 -6.82
C LEU A 268 46.05 10.52 -6.32
N GLN A 269 45.67 9.44 -5.65
CA GLN A 269 46.61 8.42 -5.17
C GLN A 269 47.33 7.73 -6.33
N ILE A 270 46.61 7.36 -7.40
CA ILE A 270 47.18 6.76 -8.61
C ILE A 270 48.16 7.73 -9.27
N ALA A 271 47.79 9.01 -9.41
CA ALA A 271 48.65 10.03 -10.00
C ALA A 271 49.95 10.22 -9.20
N SER A 272 49.85 10.31 -7.86
CA SER A 272 51.00 10.43 -6.96
C SER A 272 51.92 9.21 -7.04
N GLN A 273 51.35 8.01 -7.01
CA GLN A 273 52.12 6.77 -7.09
C GLN A 273 52.83 6.63 -8.45
N ARG A 274 52.18 7.06 -9.54
CA ARG A 274 52.79 7.11 -10.87
C ARG A 274 53.97 8.09 -10.91
N ALA A 275 53.84 9.26 -10.30
CA ALA A 275 54.93 10.24 -10.22
C ALA A 275 56.17 9.66 -9.50
N ILE A 276 55.96 8.98 -8.36
CA ILE A 276 57.04 8.30 -7.61
C ILE A 276 57.71 7.23 -8.47
N TYR A 277 56.95 6.42 -9.20
CA TYR A 277 57.52 5.38 -10.06
C TYR A 277 58.30 5.96 -11.23
N VAL A 278 57.84 7.07 -11.83
CA VAL A 278 58.58 7.80 -12.87
C VAL A 278 59.91 8.31 -12.32
N GLU A 279 59.91 8.95 -11.14
CA GLU A 279 61.14 9.44 -10.49
C GLU A 279 62.14 8.31 -10.22
N LYS A 280 61.67 7.20 -9.63
CA LYS A 280 62.50 6.01 -9.39
C LYS A 280 63.06 5.45 -10.70
N PHE A 281 62.26 5.39 -11.76
CA PHE A 281 62.69 4.91 -13.06
C PHE A 281 63.77 5.82 -13.66
N THR A 282 63.58 7.15 -13.61
CA THR A 282 64.58 8.12 -14.08
C THR A 282 65.90 8.03 -13.30
N ALA A 283 65.83 7.84 -11.97
CA ALA A 283 67.01 7.63 -11.14
C ALA A 283 67.74 6.33 -11.50
N MET A 284 67.00 5.24 -11.74
CA MET A 284 67.56 3.97 -12.19
C MET A 284 68.22 4.08 -13.57
N GLU A 285 67.59 4.74 -14.54
CA GLU A 285 68.16 5.01 -15.87
C GLU A 285 69.45 5.83 -15.78
N THR A 286 69.48 6.84 -14.91
CA THR A 286 70.68 7.66 -14.67
C THR A 286 71.80 6.82 -14.08
N ALA A 287 71.51 5.97 -13.10
CA ALA A 287 72.47 5.05 -12.50
C ALA A 287 73.01 4.05 -13.54
N VAL A 288 72.15 3.44 -14.35
CA VAL A 288 72.53 2.53 -15.45
C VAL A 288 73.42 3.23 -16.47
N SER A 289 73.11 4.48 -16.85
CA SER A 289 73.95 5.29 -17.73
C SER A 289 75.33 5.53 -17.11
N SER A 290 75.39 5.83 -15.81
CA SER A 290 76.67 6.01 -15.11
C SER A 290 77.48 4.71 -15.07
N PHE A 291 76.86 3.56 -14.80
CA PHE A 291 77.53 2.26 -14.84
C PHE A 291 78.03 1.91 -16.24
N LYS A 292 77.29 2.24 -17.30
CA LYS A 292 77.76 2.08 -18.69
C LYS A 292 79.02 2.93 -18.94
N LYS A 293 79.02 4.20 -18.54
CA LYS A 293 80.20 5.08 -18.67
C LYS A 293 81.40 4.56 -17.87
N THR A 294 81.18 4.04 -16.65
CA THR A 294 82.24 3.40 -15.87
C THR A 294 82.75 2.14 -16.57
N GLY A 295 81.86 1.33 -17.14
CA GLY A 295 82.22 0.16 -17.95
C GLY A 295 83.08 0.52 -19.17
N GLU A 296 82.68 1.55 -19.93
CA GLU A 296 83.46 2.07 -21.06
C GLU A 296 84.82 2.62 -20.62
N PHE A 297 84.89 3.32 -19.48
CA PHE A 297 86.15 3.80 -18.91
C PHE A 297 87.08 2.63 -18.56
N LEU A 298 86.57 1.59 -17.89
CA LEU A 298 87.34 0.39 -17.56
C LEU A 298 87.80 -0.34 -18.83
N ASP A 299 86.94 -0.45 -19.84
CA ASP A 299 87.28 -1.08 -21.12
C ASP A 299 88.41 -0.31 -21.84
N ASN A 300 88.34 1.03 -21.85
CA ASN A 300 89.39 1.89 -22.38
C ASN A 300 90.70 1.81 -21.58
N LEU A 301 90.63 1.70 -20.25
CA LEU A 301 91.79 1.51 -19.39
C LEU A 301 92.49 0.18 -19.69
N ILE A 302 91.73 -0.91 -19.81
CA ILE A 302 92.25 -2.24 -20.18
C ILE A 302 92.87 -2.20 -21.58
N LYS A 303 92.21 -1.57 -22.57
CA LYS A 303 92.77 -1.40 -23.92
C LYS A 303 94.08 -0.63 -23.91
N SER A 304 94.16 0.48 -23.16
CA SER A 304 95.39 1.25 -23.00
C SER A 304 96.50 0.41 -22.37
N TRP A 305 96.18 -0.38 -21.34
CA TRP A 305 97.14 -1.21 -20.64
C TRP A 305 97.68 -2.34 -21.55
N ASN A 306 96.81 -2.99 -22.32
CA ASN A 306 97.20 -4.02 -23.29
C ASN A 306 97.97 -3.47 -24.51
N SER A 307 97.82 -2.19 -24.84
CA SER A 307 98.56 -1.54 -25.93
C SER A 307 99.97 -1.04 -25.54
N SER A 308 100.29 -1.07 -24.25
CA SER A 308 101.58 -0.64 -23.69
C SER A 308 102.52 -1.81 -23.33
N ASN A 309 102.15 -3.03 -23.73
CA ASN A 309 102.95 -4.25 -23.73
C ASN A 309 103.15 -4.75 -25.16
#